data_AF-A0A8X7BFI9-F1
#
_entry.id   AF-A0A8X7BFI9-F1
#
_cell.length_a   1.000
_cell.length_b   1.000
_cell.length_c   1.000
_cell.angle_alpha   90.00
_cell.angle_beta   90.00
_cell.angle_gamma   90.00
#
_symmetry.space_group_name_H-M   'P 1'
#
loop_
_entity.id
_entity.type
_entity.pdbx_description
1 polymer ?
#
loop_
_entity_poly.entity_id
_entity_poly.type
_entity_poly.pdbx_seq_one_letter_code
_entity_poly.pdbx_strand_id
1 'polypeptide(L)'
;MKEGCGRQKLDEVVFTDESRICLQHRDGRIRVWRHRGERMLNSCVMHRHTGPAPGIMVWGGIGYHSRTSLVCIVGTVNSQP
;
A
#
# COMPACT_ATOMS: atom_id res chain seq x y z
N MET A 1 -40.34 -7.25 -15.22
CA MET A 1 -38.90 -6.94 -15.33
C MET A 1 -38.70 -5.48 -14.96
N LYS A 2 -38.28 -5.18 -13.72
CA LYS A 2 -37.77 -3.85 -13.37
C LYS A 2 -36.35 -4.05 -12.84
N GLU A 3 -35.39 -3.86 -13.73
CA GLU A 3 -33.97 -3.73 -13.43
C GLU A 3 -33.72 -2.28 -13.00
N GLY A 4 -33.07 -2.07 -11.84
CA GLY A 4 -32.72 -0.73 -11.37
C GLY A 4 -32.41 -0.68 -9.87
N CYS A 5 -31.57 -1.57 -9.36
CA CYS A 5 -31.17 -1.63 -7.97
C CYS A 5 -29.78 -0.98 -7.77
N GLY A 6 -29.70 0.10 -6.99
CA GLY A 6 -28.49 0.45 -6.21
C GLY A 6 -27.44 1.41 -6.78
N ARG A 7 -27.52 1.87 -8.04
CA ARG A 7 -26.42 2.65 -8.65
C ARG A 7 -26.28 4.10 -8.14
N GLN A 8 -27.40 4.79 -7.89
CA GLN A 8 -27.38 6.25 -7.64
C GLN A 8 -26.81 6.67 -6.28
N LYS A 9 -26.66 5.74 -5.32
CA LYS A 9 -26.21 6.09 -3.96
C LYS A 9 -24.69 6.15 -3.81
N LEU A 10 -23.94 5.48 -4.69
CA LEU A 10 -22.47 5.39 -4.57
C LEU A 10 -21.76 6.52 -5.33
N ASP A 11 -22.41 7.15 -6.30
CA ASP A 11 -21.83 8.21 -7.12
C ASP A 11 -21.48 9.47 -6.32
N GLU A 12 -22.21 9.69 -5.21
CA GLU A 12 -22.02 10.82 -4.29
C GLU A 12 -21.09 10.50 -3.11
N VAL A 13 -20.67 9.24 -2.95
CA VAL A 13 -19.82 8.82 -1.82
C VAL A 13 -18.35 9.05 -2.16
N VAL A 14 -17.63 9.69 -1.23
CA VAL A 14 -16.17 9.80 -1.25
C VAL A 14 -15.59 8.92 -0.16
N PHE A 15 -14.73 7.98 -0.54
CA PHE A 15 -13.97 7.14 0.39
C PHE A 15 -12.63 7.81 0.68
N THR A 16 -12.23 7.87 1.94
CA THR A 16 -10.93 8.41 2.36
C THR A 16 -10.23 7.42 3.27
N ASP A 17 -8.92 7.31 3.17
CA ASP A 17 -8.12 6.44 4.05
C ASP A 17 -6.67 6.93 4.14
N GLU A 18 -5.98 6.48 5.19
CA GLU A 18 -4.54 6.59 5.35
C GLU A 18 -3.86 5.28 4.94
N SER A 19 -2.88 5.35 4.04
CA SER A 19 -2.10 4.18 3.66
C SER A 19 -0.60 4.42 3.75
N ARG A 20 0.15 3.36 4.07
CA ARG A 20 1.62 3.38 4.08
C ARG A 20 2.18 2.68 2.83
N ILE A 21 2.82 3.46 1.97
CA ILE A 21 3.58 2.95 0.82
C ILE A 21 4.98 2.55 1.30
N CYS A 22 5.26 1.25 1.35
CA CYS A 22 6.55 0.73 1.78
C CYS A 22 7.56 0.84 0.63
N LEU A 23 8.73 1.45 0.88
CA LEU A 23 9.80 1.57 -0.11
C LEU A 23 10.61 0.27 -0.26
N GLN A 24 10.47 -0.64 0.69
CA GLN A 24 11.10 -1.96 0.69
C GLN A 24 10.03 -3.04 0.73
N HIS A 25 10.24 -4.12 -0.02
CA HIS A 25 9.31 -5.24 -0.10
C HIS A 25 9.19 -5.93 1.28
N ARG A 26 7.96 -6.09 1.78
CA ARG A 26 7.70 -6.60 3.15
C ARG A 26 8.19 -8.03 3.40
N ASP A 27 8.43 -8.83 2.37
CA ASP A 27 9.00 -10.18 2.55
C ASP A 27 10.55 -10.18 2.60
N GLY A 28 11.19 -9.04 2.28
CA GLY A 28 12.64 -8.88 2.26
C GLY A 28 13.37 -9.79 1.26
N ARG A 29 12.63 -10.41 0.33
CA ARG A 29 13.16 -11.26 -0.73
C ARG A 29 13.39 -10.42 -1.97
N ILE A 30 14.55 -10.66 -2.57
CA ILE A 30 14.89 -10.12 -3.88
C ILE A 30 14.59 -11.21 -4.90
N ARG A 31 13.90 -10.86 -5.98
CA ARG A 31 13.70 -11.79 -7.10
C ARG A 31 15.02 -11.92 -7.86
N VAL A 32 15.54 -13.14 -7.95
CA VAL A 32 16.77 -13.48 -8.66
C VAL A 32 16.56 -14.73 -9.51
N TRP A 33 17.25 -14.81 -10.64
CA TRP A 33 17.30 -16.03 -11.46
C TRP A 33 18.40 -16.95 -10.93
N ARG A 34 18.12 -18.26 -10.82
CA ARG A 34 19.04 -19.27 -10.26
C ARG A 34 18.87 -20.63 -10.91
N HIS A 35 19.94 -21.42 -10.86
CA HIS A 35 19.86 -22.84 -11.17
C HIS A 35 19.23 -23.63 -10.02
N ARG A 36 18.70 -24.82 -10.35
CA ARG A 36 18.07 -25.71 -9.37
C ARG A 36 19.13 -26.17 -8.35
N GLY A 37 18.84 -25.99 -7.05
CA GLY A 37 19.72 -26.40 -5.95
C GLY A 37 20.48 -25.26 -5.27
N GLU A 38 20.53 -24.06 -5.87
CA GLU A 38 21.33 -22.93 -5.34
C GLU A 38 20.66 -22.15 -4.21
N ARG A 39 19.44 -22.56 -3.78
CA ARG A 39 18.61 -21.79 -2.84
C ARG A 39 19.31 -21.52 -1.49
N MET A 40 20.12 -22.45 -1.02
CA MET A 40 20.72 -22.43 0.32
C MET A 40 22.23 -22.13 0.31
N LEU A 41 22.80 -21.71 -0.82
CA LEU A 41 24.21 -21.28 -0.83
C LEU A 41 24.37 -20.04 0.06
N ASN A 42 25.54 -19.88 0.69
CA ASN A 42 25.79 -18.71 1.55
C ASN A 42 25.78 -17.40 0.74
N SER A 43 26.26 -17.41 -0.50
CA SER A 43 26.13 -16.28 -1.45
C SER A 43 24.69 -15.94 -1.79
N CYS A 44 23.77 -16.83 -1.42
CA CYS A 44 22.40 -16.84 -1.86
C CYS A 44 21.39 -16.50 -0.75
N VAL A 45 21.88 -16.30 0.48
CA VAL A 45 21.11 -15.97 1.68
C VAL A 45 21.60 -14.62 2.21
N MET A 46 20.68 -13.67 2.39
CA MET A 46 20.98 -12.34 2.93
C MET A 46 20.29 -12.17 4.28
N HIS A 47 21.03 -11.68 5.27
CA HIS A 47 20.46 -11.32 6.57
C HIS A 47 19.51 -10.13 6.39
N ARG A 48 18.31 -10.25 6.96
CA ARG A 48 17.28 -9.23 6.85
C ARG A 48 17.21 -8.39 8.11
N HIS A 49 17.12 -7.07 7.94
CA HIS A 49 16.76 -6.15 9.02
C HIS A 49 15.27 -6.33 9.40
N THR A 50 15.00 -6.58 10.68
CA THR A 50 13.64 -6.80 11.23
C THR A 50 12.92 -5.53 11.69
N GLY A 51 13.55 -4.36 11.56
CA GLY A 51 12.91 -3.09 11.90
C GLY A 51 11.83 -2.66 10.90
N PRO A 52 11.04 -1.62 11.23
CA PRO A 52 10.02 -1.07 10.34
C PRO A 52 10.61 -0.74 8.97
N ALA A 53 9.98 -1.23 7.91
CA ALA A 53 10.39 -0.86 6.56
C ALA A 53 10.15 0.65 6.38
N PRO A 54 11.12 1.40 5.83
CA PRO A 54 10.91 2.79 5.50
C PRO A 54 9.71 2.89 4.54
N GLY A 55 8.81 3.81 4.82
CA GLY A 55 7.60 3.97 4.03
C GLY A 55 6.98 5.33 4.22
N ILE A 56 6.37 5.81 3.15
CA ILE A 56 5.71 7.11 3.08
C ILE A 56 4.26 6.90 3.50
N MET A 57 3.80 7.65 4.50
CA MET A 57 2.40 7.69 4.88
C MET A 57 1.70 8.71 3.99
N VAL A 58 0.56 8.32 3.41
CA VAL A 58 -0.24 9.20 2.57
C VAL A 58 -1.70 9.15 3.01
N TRP A 59 -2.41 10.25 2.81
CA TRP A 59 -3.86 10.33 2.90
C TRP A 59 -4.42 10.74 1.55
N GLY A 60 -5.59 10.21 1.20
CA GLY A 60 -6.30 10.59 -0.01
C GLY A 60 -7.73 10.14 0.00
N GLY A 61 -8.50 10.70 -0.94
CA GLY A 61 -9.90 10.38 -1.16
C GLY A 61 -10.19 10.01 -2.61
N ILE A 62 -11.08 9.05 -2.80
CA ILE A 62 -11.59 8.61 -4.11
C ILE A 62 -13.12 8.59 -4.09
N GLY A 63 -13.72 9.26 -5.07
CA GLY A 63 -15.15 9.17 -5.39
C GLY A 63 -15.34 8.51 -6.76
N TYR A 64 -16.59 8.32 -7.16
CA TYR A 64 -16.90 7.64 -8.42
C TYR A 64 -16.36 8.36 -9.67
N HIS A 65 -16.38 9.70 -9.66
CA HIS A 65 -15.92 10.55 -10.76
C HIS A 65 -14.77 11.48 -10.40
N SER A 66 -14.21 11.37 -9.19
CA SER A 66 -13.24 12.32 -8.68
C SER A 66 -12.23 11.68 -7.74
N ARG A 67 -11.13 12.39 -7.50
CA ARG A 67 -10.15 12.06 -6.47
C ARG A 67 -9.57 13.34 -5.89
N THR A 68 -9.15 13.28 -4.64
CA THR A 68 -8.38 14.36 -4.03
C THR A 68 -6.90 14.27 -4.43
N SER A 69 -6.13 15.31 -4.13
CA SER A 69 -4.67 15.20 -4.16
C SER A 69 -4.20 14.26 -3.05
N LEU A 70 -3.21 13.43 -3.33
CA LEU A 70 -2.56 12.61 -2.30
C LEU A 70 -1.66 13.51 -1.44
N VAL A 71 -1.87 13.47 -0.13
CA VAL A 71 -1.11 14.27 0.84
C VAL A 71 -0.10 13.36 1.53
N CYS A 72 1.18 13.70 1.45
CA CYS A 72 2.22 13.04 2.24
C CYS A 72 2.14 13.50 3.69
N ILE A 73 1.97 12.54 4.61
CA ILE A 73 1.95 12.81 6.05
C ILE A 73 3.37 12.60 6.58
N VAL A 74 3.91 13.65 7.19
CA VAL A 74 5.19 13.60 7.90
C VAL A 74 4.91 13.28 9.37
N GLY A 75 5.36 12.10 9.82
CA GLY A 75 5.15 11.65 11.20
C GLY A 75 3.92 10.74 11.37
N THR A 76 3.26 10.85 12.51
CA THR A 76 2.09 10.04 12.89
C THR A 76 0.82 10.88 12.80
N VAL A 77 -0.25 10.33 12.23
CA VAL A 77 -1.58 10.97 12.24
C VAL A 77 -2.08 11.03 13.68
N ASN A 78 -2.47 12.22 14.11
CA ASN A 78 -3.03 12.48 15.42
C ASN A 78 -4.40 13.14 15.26
N SER A 79 -5.22 13.08 16.31
CA SER A 79 -6.55 13.69 16.33
C SER A 79 -6.51 15.09 16.96
N GLN A 80 -5.51 15.91 16.62
CA GLN A 80 -5.34 17.22 17.24
C GLN A 80 -6.63 18.07 17.10
N PRO A 81 -7.07 18.73 18.19
CA PRO A 81 -8.31 19.50 18.22
C PRO A 81 -8.25 20.78 17.38
#